data_AF-R7CXP1-F1
#
_entry.id   AF-R7CXP1-F1
#
_cell.length_a   1.000
_cell.length_b   1.000
_cell.length_c   1.000
_cell.angle_alpha   90.00
_cell.angle_beta   90.00
_cell.angle_gamma   90.00
#
_symmetry.space_group_name_H-M   'P 1'
#
loop_
_entity.id
_entity.type
_entity.pdbx_description
1 polymer ?
#
loop_
_entity_poly.entity_id
_entity_poly.type
_entity_poly.pdbx_seq_one_letter_code
_entity_poly.pdbx_strand_id
1 'polypeptide(L)'
;MKIALIGYGKMGKTIEQIARDRGHEIVSVIDVNNPQDFESEAFRSADVAIEFTAPQAAYGNCMKAFAAGVKVVSGSTGWMDAHADEMRRLCREEGRTLFWP
;
A
#
# COMPACT_ATOMS: atom_id res chain seq x y z
N MET A 1 5.82 9.96 -10.41
CA MET A 1 5.34 9.94 -9.01
C MET A 1 6.29 9.08 -8.20
N LYS A 2 6.33 9.32 -6.89
CA LYS A 2 6.99 8.46 -5.91
C LYS A 2 6.03 7.38 -5.45
N ILE A 3 6.41 6.12 -5.62
CA ILE A 3 5.56 4.96 -5.32
C ILE A 3 6.27 4.12 -4.26
N ALA A 4 5.51 3.72 -3.23
CA ALA A 4 5.92 2.64 -2.33
C ALA A 4 5.23 1.33 -2.77
N LEU A 5 5.93 0.21 -2.62
CA LEU A 5 5.36 -1.12 -2.85
C LEU A 5 5.23 -1.84 -1.53
N ILE A 6 4.07 -2.42 -1.26
CA ILE A 6 3.83 -3.28 -0.09
C ILE A 6 3.51 -4.68 -0.60
N GLY A 7 4.40 -5.63 -0.31
CA GLY A 7 4.39 -6.97 -0.90
C GLY A 7 5.26 -7.04 -2.14
N TYR A 8 6.45 -7.64 -2.02
CA TYR A 8 7.44 -7.69 -3.10
C TYR A 8 7.60 -9.09 -3.71
N GLY A 9 6.48 -9.81 -3.82
CA GLY A 9 6.37 -11.05 -4.57
C GLY A 9 6.37 -10.84 -6.08
N LYS A 10 5.80 -11.79 -6.82
CA LYS A 10 5.73 -11.74 -8.30
C LYS A 10 5.06 -10.45 -8.80
N MET A 11 3.91 -10.09 -8.23
CA MET A 11 3.16 -8.90 -8.64
C MET A 11 3.91 -7.60 -8.28
N GLY A 12 4.48 -7.50 -7.08
CA GLY A 12 5.28 -6.33 -6.68
C GLY A 12 6.44 -6.06 -7.64
N LYS A 13 7.17 -7.10 -8.07
CA LYS A 13 8.25 -6.97 -9.06
C LYS A 13 7.75 -6.53 -10.44
N THR A 14 6.61 -7.07 -10.89
CA THR A 14 5.99 -6.65 -12.15
C THR A 14 5.54 -5.18 -12.08
N ILE A 15 4.96 -4.76 -10.96
CA ILE A 15 4.53 -3.38 -10.75
C ILE A 15 5.72 -2.43 -10.73
N GLU A 16 6.82 -2.80 -10.06
CA GLU A 16 8.05 -2.00 -10.11
C GLU A 16 8.53 -1.77 -11.53
N GLN A 17 8.66 -2.84 -12.32
CA GLN A 17 9.14 -2.75 -13.70
C GLN A 17 8.27 -1.78 -14.52
N ILE A 18 6.93 -1.98 -14.48
CA ILE A 18 5.99 -1.14 -15.23
C ILE A 18 6.01 0.31 -14.73
N ALA A 19 6.13 0.53 -13.42
CA ALA A 19 6.19 1.86 -12.83
C ALA A 19 7.45 2.60 -13.32
N ARG A 20 8.62 1.94 -13.28
CA ARG A 20 9.89 2.49 -13.77
C ARG A 20 9.84 2.77 -15.27
N ASP A 21 9.29 1.85 -16.06
CA ASP A 21 9.11 2.02 -17.52
C ASP A 21 8.22 3.21 -17.87
N ARG A 22 7.29 3.57 -16.97
CA ARG A 22 6.43 4.76 -17.08
C ARG A 22 7.03 6.03 -16.46
N GLY A 23 8.30 6.00 -16.04
CA GLY A 23 9.01 7.14 -15.45
C GLY A 23 8.58 7.47 -14.02
N HIS A 24 8.09 6.49 -13.26
CA HIS A 24 7.84 6.63 -11.83
C HIS A 24 9.04 6.12 -11.01
N GLU A 25 9.15 6.59 -9.78
CA GLU A 25 10.23 6.25 -8.85
C GLU A 25 9.69 5.31 -7.77
N ILE A 26 10.37 4.18 -7.54
CA ILE A 26 10.09 3.34 -6.37
C ILE A 26 10.95 3.84 -5.21
N VAL A 27 10.30 4.48 -4.24
CA VAL A 27 10.99 5.10 -3.10
C VAL A 27 11.09 4.18 -1.89
N SER A 28 10.23 3.17 -1.80
CA SER A 28 10.23 2.20 -0.71
C SER A 28 9.62 0.87 -1.15
N VAL A 29 10.14 -0.22 -0.62
CA VAL A 29 9.63 -1.58 -0.83
C VAL A 29 9.50 -2.24 0.53
N ILE A 30 8.29 -2.63 0.88
CA ILE A 30 7.94 -3.28 2.13
C ILE A 30 7.62 -4.76 1.88
N ASP A 31 8.18 -5.61 2.72
CA ASP A 31 7.96 -7.05 2.78
C ASP A 31 7.87 -7.50 4.26
N VAL A 32 7.65 -8.80 4.48
CA VAL A 32 7.48 -9.40 5.80
C VAL A 32 8.69 -9.23 6.72
N ASN A 33 9.88 -9.02 6.13
CA ASN A 33 11.15 -8.96 6.86
C ASN A 33 11.57 -7.54 7.25
N ASN A 34 10.87 -6.51 6.78
CA ASN A 34 11.19 -5.10 7.07
C ASN A 34 9.98 -4.25 7.46
N PRO A 35 9.12 -4.70 8.42
CA PRO A 35 7.94 -3.95 8.81
C PRO A 35 8.25 -2.57 9.42
N GLN A 36 9.46 -2.35 9.93
CA GLN A 36 9.89 -1.05 10.44
C GLN A 36 10.01 0.01 9.35
N ASP A 37 10.16 -0.38 8.09
CA ASP A 37 10.38 0.55 6.99
C ASP A 37 9.12 1.35 6.63
N PHE A 38 7.93 0.95 7.13
CA PHE A 38 6.72 1.77 7.09
C PHE A 38 6.92 3.14 7.77
N GLU A 39 7.80 3.23 8.77
CA GLU A 39 8.09 4.47 9.49
C GLU A 39 9.21 5.30 8.85
N SER A 40 9.83 4.79 7.79
CA SER A 40 10.93 5.48 7.11
C SER A 40 10.46 6.76 6.41
N GLU A 41 11.35 7.75 6.33
CA GLU A 41 11.12 8.95 5.52
C GLU A 41 10.87 8.60 4.05
N ALA A 42 11.56 7.57 3.55
CA ALA A 42 11.39 7.07 2.19
C ALA A 42 9.95 6.62 1.93
N PHE A 43 9.37 5.81 2.82
CA PHE A 43 7.97 5.38 2.72
C PHE A 43 7.00 6.57 2.83
N ARG A 44 7.20 7.45 3.82
CA ARG A 44 6.37 8.65 4.01
C ARG A 44 6.45 9.64 2.84
N SER A 45 7.53 9.61 2.07
CA SER A 45 7.70 10.46 0.88
C SER A 45 6.91 9.97 -0.35
N ALA A 46 6.29 8.79 -0.29
CA ALA A 46 5.52 8.25 -1.40
C ALA A 46 4.21 9.02 -1.64
N ASP A 47 3.90 9.30 -2.90
CA ASP A 47 2.61 9.85 -3.30
C ASP A 47 1.48 8.82 -3.10
N VAL A 48 1.81 7.54 -3.25
CA VAL A 48 0.92 6.39 -3.12
C VAL A 48 1.71 5.12 -2.79
N ALA A 49 1.12 4.24 -1.98
CA ALA A 49 1.55 2.86 -1.78
C ALA A 49 0.66 1.90 -2.58
N ILE A 50 1.26 1.02 -3.37
CA ILE A 50 0.56 -0.08 -4.04
C ILE A 50 0.73 -1.34 -3.19
N GLU A 51 -0.40 -1.85 -2.69
CA GLU A 51 -0.48 -2.98 -1.78
C GLU A 51 -0.92 -4.24 -2.54
N PHE A 52 -0.06 -5.27 -2.50
CA PHE A 52 -0.31 -6.55 -3.15
C PHE A 52 0.29 -7.69 -2.30
N THR A 53 -0.43 -8.07 -1.25
CA THR A 53 -0.05 -9.12 -0.31
C THR A 53 -1.11 -10.21 -0.21
N ALA A 54 -0.92 -11.14 0.73
CA ALA A 54 -1.93 -12.15 1.03
C ALA A 54 -3.13 -11.51 1.77
N PRO A 55 -4.36 -12.04 1.61
CA PRO A 55 -5.57 -11.41 2.15
C PRO A 55 -5.48 -11.04 3.64
N GLN A 56 -4.88 -11.93 4.45
CA GLN A 56 -4.72 -11.75 5.89
C GLN A 56 -3.79 -10.59 6.30
N ALA A 57 -2.94 -10.11 5.39
CA ALA A 57 -2.00 -9.02 5.66
C ALA A 57 -2.49 -7.67 5.12
N ALA A 58 -3.39 -7.67 4.12
CA ALA A 58 -3.80 -6.49 3.38
C ALA A 58 -4.37 -5.38 4.28
N TYR A 59 -5.29 -5.72 5.19
CA TYR A 59 -5.86 -4.76 6.14
C TYR A 59 -4.79 -4.10 7.01
N GLY A 60 -3.95 -4.90 7.68
CA GLY A 60 -2.89 -4.38 8.55
C GLY A 60 -1.88 -3.51 7.80
N ASN A 61 -1.58 -3.85 6.55
CA ASN A 61 -0.72 -3.05 5.68
C ASN A 61 -1.36 -1.70 5.31
N CYS A 62 -2.66 -1.69 4.99
CA CYS A 62 -3.39 -0.45 4.74
C CYS A 62 -3.39 0.46 5.98
N MET A 63 -3.60 -0.10 7.17
CA MET A 63 -3.59 0.67 8.41
C MET A 63 -2.22 1.29 8.70
N LYS A 64 -1.13 0.56 8.48
CA LYS A 64 0.23 1.11 8.61
C LYS A 64 0.51 2.21 7.60
N ALA A 65 0.10 2.03 6.34
CA ALA A 65 0.24 3.06 5.32
C ALA A 65 -0.55 4.33 5.68
N PHE A 66 -1.77 4.18 6.18
CA PHE A 66 -2.57 5.31 6.66
C PHE A 66 -1.93 6.01 7.87
N ALA A 67 -1.38 5.26 8.83
CA ALA A 67 -0.66 5.84 9.96
C ALA A 67 0.54 6.70 9.50
N ALA A 68 1.22 6.27 8.43
CA ALA A 68 2.30 7.03 7.79
C ALA A 68 1.80 8.18 6.87
N GLY A 69 0.48 8.38 6.74
CA GLY A 69 -0.11 9.42 5.90
C GLY A 69 -0.10 9.12 4.40
N VAL A 70 0.20 7.88 4.01
CA VAL A 70 0.34 7.47 2.61
C VAL A 70 -0.99 6.91 2.07
N LYS A 71 -1.38 7.36 0.88
CA LYS A 71 -2.58 6.88 0.16
C LYS A 71 -2.35 5.46 -0.34
N VAL A 72 -3.41 4.64 -0.41
CA VAL A 72 -3.26 3.22 -0.75
C VAL A 72 -4.08 2.84 -1.99
N VAL A 73 -3.45 2.08 -2.87
CA VAL A 73 -4.10 1.28 -3.92
C VAL A 73 -3.89 -0.18 -3.56
N SER A 74 -4.94 -0.90 -3.16
CA SER A 74 -4.85 -2.32 -2.83
C SER A 74 -5.34 -3.16 -4.00
N GLY A 75 -4.49 -4.06 -4.48
CA GLY A 75 -4.82 -5.10 -5.45
C GLY A 75 -5.04 -6.47 -4.81
N SER A 76 -4.86 -6.59 -3.49
CA SER A 76 -5.10 -7.82 -2.75
C SER A 76 -6.60 -8.14 -2.71
N THR A 77 -6.96 -9.40 -2.96
CA THR A 77 -8.36 -9.87 -2.96
C THR A 77 -8.72 -10.54 -1.64
N GLY A 78 -10.02 -10.76 -1.37
CA GLY A 78 -10.48 -11.65 -0.29
C GLY A 78 -10.34 -11.13 1.14
N TRP A 79 -10.12 -9.84 1.34
CA TRP A 79 -10.03 -9.22 2.66
C TRP A 79 -11.12 -8.17 2.93
N MET A 80 -11.74 -7.61 1.89
CA MET A 80 -12.72 -6.54 2.03
C MET A 80 -14.04 -6.99 2.67
N ASP A 81 -14.45 -8.25 2.53
CA ASP A 81 -15.69 -8.74 3.14
C ASP A 81 -15.73 -8.55 4.66
N ALA A 82 -14.57 -8.65 5.33
CA ALA A 82 -14.45 -8.46 6.77
C ALA A 82 -14.20 -7.00 7.20
N HIS A 83 -13.76 -6.13 6.27
CA HIS A 83 -13.19 -4.81 6.62
C HIS A 83 -13.83 -3.64 5.87
N ALA A 84 -14.75 -3.88 4.93
CA ALA A 84 -15.28 -2.84 4.03
C ALA A 84 -15.92 -1.66 4.77
N ASP A 85 -16.74 -1.92 5.80
CA ASP A 85 -17.41 -0.86 6.53
C ASP A 85 -16.42 0.05 7.27
N GLU A 86 -15.41 -0.55 7.91
CA GLU A 86 -14.34 0.20 8.57
C GLU A 86 -13.51 0.99 7.56
N MET A 87 -13.07 0.38 6.46
CA MET A 87 -12.29 1.08 5.44
C MET A 87 -13.06 2.27 4.85
N ARG A 88 -14.36 2.11 4.62
CA ARG A 88 -15.22 3.20 4.16
C ARG A 88 -15.40 4.28 5.22
N ARG A 89 -15.54 3.91 6.50
CA ARG A 89 -15.59 4.85 7.63
C ARG A 89 -14.31 5.68 7.70
N LEU A 90 -13.15 5.02 7.70
CA LEU A 90 -11.83 5.65 7.71
C LEU A 90 -11.66 6.64 6.54
N CYS A 91 -12.11 6.27 5.34
CA CYS A 91 -12.00 7.18 4.19
C CYS A 91 -12.93 8.39 4.30
N ARG A 92 -14.17 8.21 4.78
CA ARG A 92 -15.17 9.29 4.88
C ARG A 92 -14.95 10.23 6.06
N GLU A 93 -14.56 9.68 7.20
CA GLU A 93 -14.50 10.41 8.47
C GLU A 93 -13.09 10.86 8.83
N GLU A 94 -12.06 10.09 8.45
CA GLU A 94 -10.67 10.32 8.86
C GLU A 94 -9.76 10.74 7.69
N GLY A 95 -10.34 11.04 6.53
CA GLY A 95 -9.61 11.55 5.35
C GLY A 95 -8.62 10.54 4.74
N ARG A 96 -8.75 9.24 5.05
CA ARG A 96 -7.92 8.20 4.43
C ARG A 96 -8.29 8.06 2.95
N THR A 97 -7.33 7.68 2.11
CA THR A 97 -7.57 7.43 0.69
C THR A 97 -7.23 5.99 0.35
N LEU A 98 -8.24 5.23 -0.05
CA LEU A 98 -8.12 3.87 -0.55
C LEU A 98 -8.76 3.77 -1.93
N PHE A 99 -8.04 3.16 -2.87
CA PHE A 99 -8.65 2.54 -4.04
C PHE A 99 -8.51 1.02 -3.93
N TRP A 100 -9.62 0.32 -4.14
CA TRP A 100 -9.68 -1.14 -4.17
C TRP A 100 -10.72 -1.55 -5.25
N PRO A 101 -10.45 -2.61 -6.04
CA PRO A 101 -11.35 -3.08 -7.11
C PRO A 101 -12.48 -4.00 -6.64
#